data_AF-A0A970SJF7-F1
#
_entry.id   AF-A0A970SJF7-F1
#
_cell.length_a   1.000
_cell.length_b   1.000
_cell.length_c   1.000
_cell.angle_alpha   90.00
_cell.angle_beta   90.00
_cell.angle_gamma   90.00
#
_symmetry.space_group_name_H-M   'P 1'
#
loop_
_entity.id
_entity.type
_entity.pdbx_description
1 polymer ?
#
loop_
_entity_poly.entity_id
_entity_poly.type
_entity_poly.pdbx_seq_one_letter_code
_entity_poly.pdbx_strand_id
1 'polypeptide(L)'
;MKRTLLIITIALLGLNVQAQIKSSLTIFSKNGEKFWIVRNGVKQNNEPQTSVTIKNIEEKSFRIKVLIDDEKLTSVDKLIYTENVDGQICD
;
A
#
# COMPACT_ATOMS: atom_id res chain seq x y z
N MET A 1 45.90 -13.86 2.96
CA MET A 1 45.09 -13.80 1.73
C MET A 1 43.74 -14.52 1.86
N LYS A 2 43.70 -15.84 2.07
CA LYS A 2 42.42 -16.60 2.15
C LYS A 2 41.49 -16.14 3.29
N ARG A 3 42.04 -15.87 4.48
CA ARG A 3 41.29 -15.35 5.64
C ARG A 3 40.76 -13.93 5.43
N THR A 4 41.57 -13.07 4.81
CA THR A 4 41.19 -11.71 4.47
C THR A 4 40.06 -11.69 3.42
N LEU A 5 40.13 -12.58 2.43
CA LEU A 5 39.09 -12.75 1.42
C LEU A 5 37.76 -13.17 2.06
N LEU A 6 37.80 -14.10 3.01
CA LEU A 6 36.61 -14.58 3.72
C LEU A 6 35.92 -13.47 4.54
N ILE A 7 36.70 -12.60 5.19
CA ILE A 7 36.17 -11.46 5.95
C ILE A 7 35.51 -10.44 5.02
N ILE A 8 36.12 -10.16 3.86
CA ILE A 8 35.56 -9.25 2.86
C ILE A 8 34.23 -9.80 2.33
N THR A 9 34.17 -11.10 2.00
CA THR A 9 32.93 -11.73 1.52
C THR A 9 31.82 -11.67 2.57
N ILE A 10 32.12 -11.87 3.85
CA ILE A 10 31.14 -11.75 4.94
C ILE A 10 30.66 -10.29 5.12
N ALA A 11 31.57 -9.32 4.99
CA ALA A 11 31.23 -7.90 5.10
C ALA A 11 30.31 -7.42 3.96
N LEU A 12 30.50 -7.92 2.74
CA LEU A 12 29.66 -7.60 1.58
C LEU A 12 28.23 -8.18 1.67
N LEU A 13 28.05 -9.30 2.39
CA LEU A 13 26.73 -9.91 2.58
C LEU A 13 25.83 -9.14 3.57
N GLY A 14 26.42 -8.33 4.46
CA GLY A 14 25.68 -7.56 5.48
C GLY A 14 24.93 -6.33 4.97
N LEU A 15 25.16 -5.89 3.72
CA LEU A 15 24.64 -4.62 3.20
C LEU A 15 23.19 -4.68 2.67
N ASN A 16 22.52 -5.84 2.67
CA ASN A 16 21.23 -6.01 1.98
C ASN A 16 19.99 -6.05 2.89
N VAL A 17 20.08 -5.69 4.17
CA VAL A 17 18.89 -5.65 5.04
C VAL A 17 18.23 -4.27 4.97
N GLN A 18 17.64 -3.95 3.82
CA GLN A 18 16.65 -2.88 3.75
C GLN A 18 15.28 -3.48 4.04
N ALA A 19 14.79 -3.28 5.26
CA ALA A 19 13.39 -3.55 5.56
C ALA A 19 12.54 -2.53 4.77
N GLN A 20 11.89 -2.97 3.70
CA GLN A 20 10.92 -2.14 3.00
C GLN A 20 9.72 -1.96 3.94
N ILE A 21 9.55 -0.75 4.47
CA ILE A 21 8.36 -0.37 5.21
C ILE A 21 7.21 -0.39 4.21
N LYS A 22 6.20 -1.22 4.50
CA LYS A 22 5.03 -1.39 3.64
C LYS A 22 3.81 -0.81 4.33
N SER A 23 3.11 0.10 3.65
CA SER A 23 1.91 0.72 4.20
C SER A 23 0.68 -0.17 3.99
N SER A 24 -0.35 0.09 4.78
CA SER A 24 -1.67 -0.52 4.60
C SER A 24 -2.76 0.55 4.68
N LEU A 25 -3.82 0.36 3.91
CA LEU A 25 -4.97 1.25 3.87
C LEU A 25 -6.24 0.45 4.14
N THR A 26 -7.01 0.82 5.15
CA THR A 26 -8.34 0.26 5.41
C THR A 26 -9.40 1.31 5.13
N ILE A 27 -10.38 0.96 4.30
CA ILE A 27 -11.56 1.78 4.01
C ILE A 27 -12.77 1.00 4.48
N PHE A 28 -13.68 1.66 5.22
CA PHE A 28 -14.91 1.05 5.71
C PHE A 28 -16.11 1.98 5.54
N SER A 29 -17.29 1.41 5.36
CA SER A 29 -18.56 2.16 5.34
C SER A 29 -19.09 2.29 6.76
N LYS A 30 -19.42 3.53 7.16
CA LYS A 30 -20.07 3.81 8.45
C LYS A 30 -21.49 3.24 8.52
N ASN A 31 -22.21 3.24 7.40
CA ASN A 31 -23.63 2.90 7.34
C ASN A 31 -23.88 1.45 6.88
N GLY A 32 -22.82 0.66 6.67
CA GLY A 32 -22.93 -0.74 6.23
C GLY A 32 -23.16 -0.92 4.73
N GLU A 33 -22.98 0.13 3.94
CA GLU A 33 -23.05 0.05 2.47
C GLU A 33 -21.87 -0.78 1.94
N LYS A 34 -22.15 -1.71 1.03
CA LYS A 34 -21.12 -2.48 0.33
C LYS A 34 -20.57 -1.64 -0.81
N PHE A 35 -19.26 -1.71 -1.02
CA PHE A 35 -18.56 -0.97 -2.06
C PHE A 35 -17.45 -1.78 -2.73
N TRP A 36 -17.03 -1.29 -3.89
CA TRP A 36 -15.78 -1.67 -4.53
C TRP A 36 -14.70 -0.62 -4.30
N ILE A 37 -13.47 -1.09 -4.13
CA ILE A 37 -12.28 -0.23 -4.14
C ILE A 37 -11.51 -0.44 -5.43
N VAL A 38 -11.25 0.65 -6.14
CA VAL A 38 -10.41 0.69 -7.33
C VAL A 38 -9.16 1.50 -7.01
N ARG A 39 -7.99 0.86 -7.06
CA ARG A 39 -6.66 1.48 -6.88
C ARG A 39 -5.97 1.58 -8.22
N ASN A 40 -5.64 2.80 -8.67
CA ASN A 40 -4.98 3.05 -9.95
C ASN A 40 -5.66 2.31 -11.14
N GLY A 41 -6.99 2.22 -11.13
CA GLY A 41 -7.76 1.52 -12.17
C GLY A 41 -8.00 0.03 -11.93
N VAL A 42 -7.39 -0.58 -10.90
CA VAL A 42 -7.52 -2.02 -10.61
C VAL A 42 -8.41 -2.26 -9.38
N LYS A 43 -9.45 -3.09 -9.53
CA LYS A 43 -10.31 -3.53 -8.40
C LYS A 43 -9.48 -4.30 -7.37
N GLN A 44 -9.66 -3.99 -6.09
CA GLN A 44 -8.88 -4.57 -4.98
C GLN A 44 -9.61 -5.70 -4.25
N ASN A 45 -10.93 -5.72 -4.33
CA ASN A 45 -11.79 -6.74 -3.75
C ASN A 45 -12.45 -7.58 -4.85
N ASN A 46 -12.72 -8.87 -4.54
CA ASN A 46 -13.36 -9.81 -5.47
C ASN A 46 -14.89 -9.70 -5.47
N GLU A 47 -15.48 -9.19 -4.39
CA GLU A 47 -16.91 -8.96 -4.20
C GLU A 47 -17.14 -7.66 -3.42
N PRO A 48 -18.31 -6.99 -3.52
CA PRO A 48 -18.59 -5.78 -2.76
C PRO A 48 -18.55 -6.05 -1.25
N GLN A 49 -17.77 -5.24 -0.52
CA GLN A 49 -17.57 -5.41 0.93
C GLN A 49 -17.81 -4.09 1.67
N THR A 50 -18.09 -4.18 2.97
CA THR A 50 -18.28 -3.00 3.84
C THR A 50 -16.98 -2.51 4.48
N SER A 51 -15.90 -3.31 4.37
CA SER A 51 -14.56 -2.99 4.83
C SER A 51 -13.55 -3.70 3.94
N VAL A 52 -12.57 -2.95 3.42
CA VAL A 52 -11.51 -3.47 2.55
C VAL A 52 -10.18 -2.96 3.06
N THR A 53 -9.24 -3.89 3.30
CA THR A 53 -7.85 -3.57 3.67
C THR A 53 -6.91 -3.91 2.52
N ILE A 54 -6.26 -2.89 1.98
CA ILE A 54 -5.17 -3.02 1.01
C ILE A 54 -3.86 -3.08 1.80
N LYS A 55 -3.09 -4.15 1.61
CA LYS A 55 -1.79 -4.37 2.27
C LYS A 55 -0.66 -4.19 1.27
N ASN A 56 0.56 -4.09 1.78
CA ASN A 56 1.78 -4.08 0.97
C ASN A 56 1.80 -2.96 -0.07
N ILE A 57 1.39 -1.76 0.34
CA ILE A 57 1.47 -0.58 -0.51
C ILE A 57 2.90 -0.08 -0.47
N GLU A 58 3.54 -0.06 -1.64
CA GLU A 58 4.92 0.40 -1.83
C GLU A 58 4.96 1.76 -2.52
N GLU A 59 3.87 2.13 -3.20
CA GLU A 59 3.75 3.41 -3.86
C GLU A 59 3.63 4.56 -2.85
N LYS A 60 4.43 5.62 -3.06
CA LYS A 60 4.38 6.88 -2.30
C LYS A 60 3.04 7.60 -2.41
N SER A 61 2.38 7.43 -3.56
CA SER A 61 1.02 7.92 -3.76
C SER A 61 0.25 7.06 -4.74
N PHE A 62 -1.07 6.99 -4.55
CA PHE A 62 -1.98 6.26 -5.44
C PHE A 62 -3.37 6.86 -5.41
N ARG A 63 -4.11 6.64 -6.50
CA ARG A 63 -5.49 7.10 -6.63
C ARG A 63 -6.46 6.00 -6.19
N ILE A 64 -7.38 6.35 -5.30
CA ILE A 64 -8.49 5.48 -4.89
C ILE A 64 -9.80 6.02 -5.46
N LYS A 65 -10.63 5.10 -5.93
CA LYS A 65 -12.03 5.33 -6.27
C LYS A 65 -12.90 4.31 -5.53
N VAL A 66 -13.95 4.80 -4.88
CA VAL A 66 -14.98 4.00 -4.20
C VAL A 66 -16.22 3.93 -5.10
N LEU A 67 -16.78 2.73 -5.31
CA LEU A 67 -18.01 2.52 -6.08
C LEU A 67 -19.06 1.90 -5.17
N ILE A 68 -20.22 2.56 -5.01
CA ILE A 68 -21.33 2.09 -4.19
C ILE A 68 -22.48 1.78 -5.15
N ASP A 69 -22.85 0.51 -5.28
CA ASP A 69 -23.73 0.00 -6.35
C ASP A 69 -23.03 0.15 -7.73
N ASP A 70 -23.06 -0.89 -8.59
CA ASP A 70 -22.18 -1.03 -9.78
C ASP A 70 -22.21 0.15 -10.79
N GLU A 71 -23.07 1.15 -10.58
CA GLU A 71 -23.30 2.28 -11.47
C GLU A 71 -23.27 3.66 -10.79
N LYS A 72 -23.27 3.76 -9.45
CA LYS A 72 -23.23 5.07 -8.77
C LYS A 72 -21.81 5.41 -8.32
N LEU A 73 -21.13 6.18 -9.17
CA LEU A 73 -19.93 6.94 -8.84
C LEU A 73 -20.29 8.02 -7.79
N THR A 74 -20.47 7.63 -6.53
CA THR A 74 -20.19 8.57 -5.44
C THR A 74 -18.68 8.75 -5.44
N SER A 75 -18.22 9.65 -6.30
CA SER A 75 -16.83 9.75 -6.78
C SER A 75 -15.92 10.34 -5.71
N VAL A 76 -15.70 9.59 -4.64
CA VAL A 76 -14.55 9.83 -3.78
C VAL A 76 -13.34 9.39 -4.59
N ASP A 77 -12.83 10.31 -5.41
CA ASP A 77 -11.55 10.21 -6.09
C ASP A 77 -10.55 11.00 -5.25
N LYS A 78 -9.69 10.28 -4.54
CA LYS A 78 -8.70 10.89 -3.67
C LYS A 78 -7.32 10.34 -3.97
N LEU A 79 -6.36 11.25 -4.11
CA LEU A 79 -4.95 10.92 -4.09
C LEU A 79 -4.54 10.69 -2.64
N ILE A 80 -4.07 9.49 -2.35
CA ILE A 80 -3.57 9.10 -1.04
C ILE A 80 -2.05 9.15 -1.10
N TYR A 81 -1.43 9.76 -0.10
CA TYR A 81 0.00 9.74 0.13
C TYR A 81 0.30 8.78 1.28
N THR A 82 1.32 7.95 1.11
CA THR A 82 1.82 7.05 2.16
C THR A 82 3.02 7.64 2.88
N GLU A 83 3.45 8.83 2.47
CA GLU A 83 4.48 9.63 3.11
C GLU A 83 3.90 10.96 3.59
N ASN A 84 4.32 11.38 4.79
CA ASN A 84 4.11 12.71 5.32
C ASN A 84 4.85 13.74 4.45
N VAL A 85 4.50 15.02 4.59
CA VAL A 85 5.21 16.14 3.95
C VAL A 85 6.71 16.17 4.26
N ASP A 86 7.11 15.55 5.37
CA ASP A 86 8.51 15.45 5.81
C ASP A 86 9.26 14.23 5.22
N GLY A 87 8.61 13.47 4.32
CA GLY A 87 9.20 12.29 3.65
C GLY A 87 9.28 11.02 4.50
N GLN A 88 8.72 11.02 5.71
CA GLN A 88 8.55 9.82 6.54
C GLN A 88 7.25 9.11 6.17
N ILE A 89 7.25 7.78 6.18
CA ILE A 89 6.03 7.00 5.90
C ILE A 89 5.01 7.26 7.00
N CYS A 90 3.74 7.39 6.63
CA CYS A 90 2.64 7.52 7.58
C CYS A 90 2.52 6.18 8.35
N ASP A 91 2.84 6.21 9.65
CA ASP A 91 2.67 5.09 10.59
C ASP A 91 1.20 4.68 10.75
#